data_AF-A0A2M7ING3-F1
#
_entry.id   AF-A0A2M7ING3-F1
#
_cell.length_a   1.000
_cell.length_b   1.000
_cell.length_c   1.000
_cell.angle_alpha   90.00
_cell.angle_beta   90.00
_cell.angle_gamma   90.00
#
_symmetry.space_group_name_H-M   'P 1'
#
loop_
_entity.id
_entity.type
_entity.pdbx_description
1 polymer ?
#
loop_
_entity_poly.entity_id
_entity_poly.type
_entity_poly.pdbx_seq_one_letter_code
_entity_poly.pdbx_strand_id
1 'polypeptide(L)'
;KQLDGVTITGGEPTMHDDLIPFIKEIKALGFKVKLDSNGTNPEMLEKIINEHLVDYLAMDIKAPFSDYASGVGRPVDIEKIKKSVRLIMSNTIPYEFRTTVVKALLSPEDIINISKDIKGAKKYYLQKFVSTKILNPGFIKKTTYTDEEFKEIQKNAQKYVTECYIR
;
A
#
# COMPACT_ATOMS: atom_id res chain seq x y z
N LYS A 1 29.20 -4.69 5.26
CA LYS A 1 27.84 -5.20 4.95
C LYS A 1 27.34 -4.41 3.73
N GLN A 2 26.88 -5.06 2.65
CA GLN A 2 26.38 -4.37 1.43
C GLN A 2 24.84 -4.33 1.34
N LEU A 3 24.14 -5.07 2.21
CA LEU A 3 22.69 -5.17 2.29
C LEU A 3 22.24 -4.92 3.73
N ASP A 4 21.28 -4.00 3.91
CA ASP A 4 20.75 -3.61 5.21
C ASP A 4 19.40 -4.26 5.53
N GLY A 5 18.68 -4.72 4.52
CA GLY A 5 17.37 -5.34 4.69
C GLY A 5 16.81 -5.96 3.42
N VAL A 6 15.71 -6.69 3.59
CA VAL A 6 14.97 -7.39 2.54
C VAL A 6 13.56 -6.82 2.48
N THR A 7 13.09 -6.51 1.27
CA THR A 7 11.68 -6.19 1.03
C THR A 7 10.98 -7.41 0.46
N ILE A 8 9.99 -7.92 1.19
CA ILE A 8 9.11 -9.00 0.76
C ILE A 8 7.91 -8.37 0.05
N THR A 9 7.80 -8.63 -1.25
CA THR A 9 6.81 -8.05 -2.17
C THR A 9 6.47 -9.08 -3.26
N GLY A 10 5.92 -8.65 -4.41
CA GLY A 10 5.60 -9.51 -5.55
C GLY A 10 4.10 -9.52 -5.83
N GLY A 11 3.48 -10.71 -5.73
CA GLY A 11 2.02 -10.85 -5.72
C GLY A 11 1.43 -10.31 -4.41
N GLU A 12 0.69 -11.14 -3.68
CA GLU A 12 0.32 -10.83 -2.30
C GLU A 12 1.07 -11.78 -1.35
N PRO A 13 2.14 -11.31 -0.67
CA PRO A 13 2.93 -12.17 0.20
C PRO A 13 2.10 -12.84 1.29
N THR A 14 1.08 -12.15 1.82
CA THR A 14 0.26 -12.67 2.92
C THR A 14 -0.64 -13.84 2.52
N MET A 15 -0.70 -14.22 1.23
CA MET A 15 -1.36 -15.46 0.79
C MET A 15 -0.51 -16.71 1.01
N HIS A 16 0.77 -16.57 1.34
CA HIS A 16 1.71 -17.67 1.48
C HIS A 16 1.85 -18.09 2.95
N ASP A 17 1.55 -19.35 3.26
CA ASP A 17 1.58 -19.88 4.64
C ASP A 17 3.00 -19.94 5.24
N ASP A 18 4.02 -20.02 4.39
CA ASP A 18 5.44 -20.05 4.75
C ASP A 18 6.06 -18.65 4.95
N LEU A 19 5.27 -17.58 4.82
CA LEU A 19 5.74 -16.20 4.98
C LEU A 19 6.38 -15.95 6.36
N ILE A 20 5.75 -16.42 7.44
CA ILE A 20 6.27 -16.22 8.81
C ILE A 20 7.62 -16.94 9.01
N PRO A 21 7.74 -18.26 8.70
CA PRO A 21 9.03 -18.94 8.69
C PRO A 21 10.10 -18.20 7.88
N PHE A 22 9.76 -17.77 6.67
CA PHE A 22 10.69 -17.06 5.80
C PHE A 22 11.17 -15.73 6.39
N ILE A 23 10.27 -14.94 6.99
CA ILE A 23 10.64 -13.70 7.69
C ILE A 23 11.59 -14.00 8.85
N LYS A 24 11.32 -15.06 9.63
CA LYS A 24 12.17 -15.45 10.76
C LYS A 24 13.58 -15.84 10.31
N GLU A 25 13.72 -16.53 9.19
CA GLU A 25 15.03 -16.85 8.60
C GLU A 25 15.79 -15.59 8.21
N ILE A 26 15.15 -14.63 7.54
CA ILE A 26 15.80 -13.36 7.16
C ILE A 26 16.26 -12.59 8.40
N LYS A 27 15.45 -12.54 9.45
CA LYS A 27 15.82 -11.87 10.70
C LYS A 27 16.95 -12.58 11.44
N ALA A 28 16.99 -13.91 11.40
CA ALA A 28 18.10 -14.69 11.96
C ALA A 28 19.45 -14.38 11.28
N LEU A 29 19.42 -14.01 9.99
CA LEU A 29 20.59 -13.51 9.26
C LEU A 29 20.97 -12.05 9.60
N GLY A 30 20.21 -11.39 10.47
CA GLY A 30 20.48 -10.03 10.93
C GLY A 30 20.14 -8.94 9.92
N PHE A 31 19.16 -9.17 9.05
CA PHE A 31 18.62 -8.19 8.11
C PHE A 31 17.32 -7.57 8.64
N LYS A 32 17.08 -6.30 8.30
CA LYS A 32 15.76 -5.68 8.48
C LYS A 32 14.77 -6.23 7.46
N VAL A 33 13.50 -6.29 7.80
CA VAL A 33 12.44 -6.79 6.91
C VAL A 33 11.39 -5.72 6.67
N LYS A 34 11.13 -5.43 5.41
CA LYS A 34 9.96 -4.66 4.96
C LYS A 34 8.96 -5.60 4.30
N LEU A 35 7.68 -5.48 4.63
CA LEU A 35 6.62 -6.25 3.99
C LEU A 35 5.68 -5.32 3.22
N ASP A 36 5.48 -5.62 1.93
CA ASP A 36 4.52 -4.96 1.06
C ASP A 36 3.28 -5.85 0.90
N SER A 37 2.08 -5.30 1.13
CA SER A 37 0.81 -6.02 1.04
C SER A 37 -0.28 -5.17 0.38
N ASN A 38 -1.31 -5.80 -0.16
CA ASN A 38 -2.57 -5.19 -0.59
C ASN A 38 -3.68 -5.28 0.48
N GLY A 39 -3.39 -5.88 1.65
CA GLY A 39 -4.27 -5.97 2.81
C GLY A 39 -5.43 -6.96 2.71
N THR A 40 -5.41 -7.88 1.74
CA THR A 40 -6.50 -8.87 1.57
C THR A 40 -6.49 -10.01 2.60
N ASN A 41 -5.41 -10.17 3.37
CA ASN A 41 -5.32 -11.16 4.47
C ASN A 41 -4.98 -10.49 5.82
N PRO A 42 -5.97 -9.90 6.51
CA PRO A 42 -5.76 -9.27 7.81
C PRO A 42 -5.30 -10.26 8.89
N GLU A 43 -5.67 -11.53 8.82
CA GLU A 43 -5.29 -12.54 9.80
C GLU A 43 -3.77 -12.80 9.80
N MET A 44 -3.16 -12.87 8.61
CA MET A 44 -1.71 -12.99 8.49
C MET A 44 -1.00 -11.70 8.93
N LEU A 45 -1.53 -10.53 8.56
CA LEU A 45 -0.98 -9.24 9.01
C LEU A 45 -1.01 -9.10 10.53
N GLU A 46 -2.10 -9.49 11.17
CA GLU A 46 -2.25 -9.47 12.63
C GLU A 46 -1.18 -10.33 13.31
N LYS A 47 -0.94 -11.55 12.83
CA LYS A 47 0.15 -12.41 13.34
C LYS A 47 1.52 -11.74 13.21
N ILE A 48 1.82 -11.21 12.03
CA ILE A 48 3.10 -10.55 11.72
C ILE A 48 3.32 -9.32 12.61
N ILE A 49 2.26 -8.52 12.84
CA ILE A 49 2.29 -7.33 13.68
C ILE A 49 2.48 -7.73 15.15
N ASN A 50 1.68 -8.66 15.67
CA ASN A 50 1.73 -9.07 17.07
C ASN A 50 3.08 -9.70 17.44
N GLU A 51 3.66 -10.51 16.54
CA GLU A 51 4.98 -11.11 16.71
C GLU A 51 6.14 -10.15 16.37
N HIS A 52 5.88 -8.89 15.97
CA HIS A 52 6.88 -7.89 15.59
C HIS A 52 7.90 -8.42 14.56
N LEU A 53 7.40 -9.15 13.56
CA LEU A 53 8.23 -9.86 12.59
C LEU A 53 8.79 -8.95 11.50
N VAL A 54 8.31 -7.72 11.36
CA VAL A 54 8.77 -6.79 10.32
C VAL A 54 9.17 -5.46 10.93
N ASP A 55 10.12 -4.79 10.30
CA ASP A 55 10.62 -3.47 10.69
C ASP A 55 9.87 -2.34 9.99
N TYR A 56 9.17 -2.65 8.89
CA TYR A 56 8.36 -1.69 8.15
C TYR A 56 7.24 -2.36 7.36
N LEU A 57 6.07 -1.75 7.32
CA LEU A 57 4.92 -2.19 6.52
C LEU A 57 4.58 -1.17 5.43
N ALA A 58 4.34 -1.64 4.21
CA ALA A 58 3.71 -0.82 3.19
C ALA A 58 2.44 -1.51 2.70
N MET A 59 1.32 -0.79 2.74
CA MET A 59 0.05 -1.31 2.24
C MET A 59 -0.46 -0.48 1.07
N ASP A 60 -0.77 -1.15 -0.04
CA ASP A 60 -1.38 -0.50 -1.20
C ASP A 60 -2.89 -0.33 -0.98
N ILE A 61 -3.37 0.90 -1.10
CA ILE A 61 -4.80 1.24 -1.21
C ILE A 61 -5.08 1.57 -2.67
N LYS A 62 -5.86 0.72 -3.34
CA LYS A 62 -5.94 0.74 -4.81
C LYS A 62 -7.10 1.60 -5.34
N ALA A 63 -8.08 1.89 -4.51
CA ALA A 63 -9.29 2.65 -4.84
C ALA A 63 -10.00 3.10 -3.54
N PRO A 64 -10.96 4.04 -3.61
CA PRO A 64 -11.84 4.34 -2.48
C PRO A 64 -12.56 3.08 -1.99
N PHE A 65 -12.81 2.98 -0.69
CA PHE A 65 -13.48 1.81 -0.10
C PHE A 65 -14.88 1.60 -0.68
N SER A 66 -15.58 2.67 -1.05
CA SER A 66 -16.91 2.61 -1.67
C SER A 66 -16.92 2.01 -3.08
N ASP A 67 -15.79 2.04 -3.80
CA ASP A 67 -15.70 1.57 -5.19
C ASP A 67 -14.52 0.61 -5.41
N TYR A 68 -14.08 -0.05 -4.33
CA TYR A 68 -12.81 -0.78 -4.34
C TYR A 68 -12.78 -1.92 -5.36
N ALA A 69 -13.88 -2.68 -5.47
CA ALA A 69 -13.99 -3.81 -6.38
C ALA A 69 -13.92 -3.39 -7.86
N SER A 70 -14.53 -2.25 -8.20
CA SER A 70 -14.46 -1.65 -9.54
C SER A 70 -13.03 -1.21 -9.86
N GLY A 71 -12.39 -0.47 -8.95
CA GLY A 71 -11.03 0.03 -9.13
C GLY A 71 -9.97 -1.05 -9.30
N VAL A 72 -10.15 -2.21 -8.66
CA VAL A 72 -9.25 -3.38 -8.82
C VAL A 72 -9.69 -4.35 -9.92
N GLY A 73 -10.90 -4.19 -10.48
CA GLY A 73 -11.43 -5.03 -11.56
C GLY A 73 -11.79 -6.46 -11.15
N ARG A 74 -12.03 -6.71 -9.86
CA ARG A 74 -12.44 -8.02 -9.33
C ARG A 74 -13.18 -7.89 -8.00
N PRO A 75 -14.00 -8.88 -7.60
CA PRO A 75 -14.56 -8.92 -6.26
C PRO A 75 -13.47 -8.90 -5.19
N VAL A 76 -13.64 -8.02 -4.20
CA VAL A 76 -12.77 -7.92 -3.02
C VAL A 76 -13.65 -7.74 -1.80
N ASP A 77 -13.33 -8.48 -0.74
CA ASP A 77 -13.95 -8.27 0.57
C ASP A 77 -13.39 -6.98 1.20
N ILE A 78 -14.18 -5.91 1.11
CA ILE A 78 -13.76 -4.59 1.59
C ILE A 78 -13.57 -4.57 3.11
N GLU A 79 -14.27 -5.41 3.87
CA GLU A 79 -14.14 -5.44 5.32
C GLU A 79 -12.78 -5.98 5.75
N LYS A 80 -12.18 -6.89 4.96
CA LYS A 80 -10.80 -7.32 5.16
C LYS A 80 -9.81 -6.18 4.93
N ILE A 81 -9.97 -5.39 3.87
CA ILE A 81 -9.12 -4.23 3.60
C ILE A 81 -9.22 -3.22 4.75
N LYS A 82 -10.43 -2.87 5.19
CA LYS A 82 -10.66 -1.98 6.32
C LYS A 82 -10.05 -2.52 7.62
N LYS A 83 -10.16 -3.83 7.88
CA LYS A 83 -9.54 -4.49 9.04
C LYS A 83 -8.01 -4.35 8.98
N SER A 84 -7.39 -4.63 7.83
CA SER A 84 -5.95 -4.46 7.63
C SER A 84 -5.49 -3.00 7.84
N VAL A 85 -6.23 -2.03 7.33
CA VAL A 85 -5.94 -0.59 7.56
C VAL A 85 -5.99 -0.25 9.05
N ARG A 86 -7.05 -0.68 9.76
CA ARG A 86 -7.15 -0.45 11.21
C ARG A 86 -6.00 -1.09 11.98
N LEU A 87 -5.69 -2.36 11.69
CA LEU A 87 -4.58 -3.09 12.31
C LEU A 87 -3.24 -2.37 12.13
N ILE A 88 -2.97 -1.91 10.90
CA ILE A 88 -1.74 -1.19 10.57
C ILE A 88 -1.67 0.16 11.31
N MET A 89 -2.78 0.89 11.36
CA MET A 89 -2.82 2.21 11.99
C MET A 89 -2.75 2.14 13.52
N SER A 90 -3.21 1.06 14.14
CA SER A 90 -3.30 0.90 15.60
C SER A 90 -2.03 0.34 16.25
N ASN A 91 -0.96 0.08 15.50
CA ASN A 91 0.28 -0.50 16.04
C ASN A 91 1.47 0.46 15.97
N THR A 92 2.60 0.03 16.54
CA THR A 92 3.83 0.81 16.69
C THR A 92 4.85 0.59 15.56
N ILE A 93 4.66 -0.43 14.71
CA ILE A 93 5.53 -0.72 13.58
C ILE A 93 5.44 0.46 12.60
N PRO A 94 6.59 1.01 12.14
CA PRO A 94 6.60 2.01 11.09
C PRO A 94 5.86 1.52 9.84
N TYR A 95 4.99 2.36 9.28
CA TYR A 95 4.21 1.99 8.11
C TYR A 95 4.00 3.14 7.13
N GLU A 96 3.59 2.77 5.91
CA GLU A 96 3.04 3.67 4.91
C GLU A 96 1.84 3.05 4.18
N PHE A 97 0.87 3.88 3.82
CA PHE A 97 -0.09 3.54 2.78
C PHE A 97 0.36 4.12 1.45
N ARG A 98 -0.01 3.46 0.35
CA ARG A 98 0.38 3.89 -0.99
C ARG A 98 -0.73 3.72 -2.00
N THR A 99 -0.79 4.63 -2.96
CA THR A 99 -1.71 4.53 -4.10
C THR A 99 -0.91 4.74 -5.37
N THR A 100 -0.91 3.76 -6.28
CA THR A 100 -0.38 3.96 -7.63
C THR A 100 -1.43 4.67 -8.47
N VAL A 101 -1.14 5.92 -8.82
CA VAL A 101 -2.10 6.81 -9.48
C VAL A 101 -2.05 6.61 -10.99
N VAL A 102 -3.14 6.09 -11.54
CA VAL A 102 -3.37 5.96 -12.98
C VAL A 102 -4.57 6.84 -13.33
N LYS A 103 -4.38 7.88 -14.17
CA LYS A 103 -5.41 8.88 -14.46
C LYS A 103 -6.73 8.28 -14.99
N ALA A 104 -6.62 7.16 -15.71
CA ALA A 104 -7.78 6.45 -16.24
C ALA A 104 -8.52 5.54 -15.24
N LEU A 105 -8.00 5.38 -14.01
CA LEU A 105 -8.61 4.58 -12.95
C LEU A 105 -8.96 5.41 -11.71
N LEU A 106 -8.19 6.46 -11.43
CA LEU A 106 -8.34 7.28 -10.24
C LEU A 106 -8.37 8.76 -10.65
N SER A 107 -9.52 9.38 -10.41
CA SER A 107 -9.67 10.83 -10.44
C SER A 107 -8.99 11.49 -9.23
N PRO A 108 -8.76 12.81 -9.25
CA PRO A 108 -8.30 13.54 -8.06
C PRO A 108 -9.23 13.34 -6.85
N GLU A 109 -10.55 13.29 -7.09
CA GLU A 109 -11.54 13.08 -6.03
C GLU A 109 -11.45 11.66 -5.44
N ASP A 110 -11.16 10.64 -6.26
CA ASP A 110 -10.93 9.29 -5.75
C ASP A 110 -9.73 9.24 -4.79
N ILE A 111 -8.65 9.95 -5.11
CA ILE A 111 -7.47 10.02 -4.25
C ILE A 111 -7.78 10.73 -2.93
N ILE A 112 -8.63 11.75 -2.96
CA ILE A 112 -9.13 12.45 -1.78
C ILE A 112 -10.05 11.52 -0.96
N ASN A 113 -10.88 10.71 -1.61
CA ASN A 113 -11.73 9.74 -0.92
C ASN A 113 -10.89 8.63 -0.28
N ILE A 114 -9.84 8.15 -0.95
CA ILE A 114 -8.86 7.26 -0.34
C ILE A 114 -8.26 7.89 0.92
N SER A 115 -7.83 9.16 0.88
CA SER A 115 -7.22 9.79 2.06
C SER A 115 -8.23 9.99 3.21
N LYS A 116 -9.52 10.16 2.91
CA LYS A 116 -10.61 10.12 3.92
C LYS A 116 -10.78 8.72 4.49
N ASP A 117 -10.70 7.68 3.67
CA ASP A 117 -10.83 6.27 4.09
C ASP A 117 -9.71 5.83 5.04
N ILE A 118 -8.50 6.36 4.85
CA ILE A 118 -7.34 6.15 5.74
C ILE A 118 -7.07 7.34 6.67
N LYS A 119 -8.10 8.12 7.00
CA LYS A 119 -7.95 9.35 7.79
C LYS A 119 -7.19 9.10 9.09
N GLY A 120 -6.16 9.92 9.33
CA GLY A 120 -5.26 9.80 10.49
C GLY A 120 -4.05 8.89 10.24
N ALA A 121 -3.89 8.32 9.05
CA ALA A 121 -2.68 7.60 8.69
C ALA A 121 -1.44 8.49 8.81
N LYS A 122 -0.36 7.93 9.36
CA LYS A 122 0.91 8.65 9.52
C LYS A 122 1.53 9.04 8.18
N LYS A 123 1.63 8.09 7.25
CA LYS A 123 2.25 8.30 5.94
C LYS A 123 1.38 7.78 4.81
N TYR A 124 1.20 8.60 3.79
CA TYR A 124 0.53 8.26 2.55
C TYR A 124 1.39 8.67 1.34
N TYR A 125 1.67 7.73 0.43
CA TYR A 125 2.44 8.00 -0.78
C TYR A 125 1.57 7.89 -2.03
N LEU A 126 1.57 8.95 -2.83
CA LEU A 126 1.02 8.97 -4.17
C LEU A 126 2.12 8.56 -5.16
N GLN A 127 2.04 7.34 -5.67
CA GLN A 127 3.03 6.78 -6.57
C GLN A 127 2.65 7.08 -8.03
N LYS A 128 3.58 7.68 -8.78
CA LYS A 128 3.40 7.92 -10.22
C LYS A 128 3.41 6.59 -10.97
N PHE A 129 2.40 6.39 -11.81
CA PHE A 129 2.40 5.25 -12.72
C PHE A 129 3.49 5.40 -13.79
N VAL A 130 4.32 4.37 -13.95
CA VAL A 130 5.37 4.31 -14.98
C VAL A 130 5.00 3.22 -15.98
N SER A 131 4.79 3.61 -17.25
CA SER A 131 4.27 2.74 -18.30
C SER A 131 5.29 1.72 -18.88
N THR A 132 6.48 1.60 -18.30
CA THR A 132 7.54 0.71 -18.83
C THR A 132 7.44 -0.73 -18.34
N LYS A 133 6.63 -1.02 -17.31
CA LYS A 133 6.39 -2.38 -16.78
C LYS A 133 4.88 -2.66 -16.71
N ILE A 134 4.31 -3.14 -17.81
CA ILE A 134 2.86 -3.29 -17.96
C ILE A 134 2.48 -4.77 -18.13
N LEU A 135 1.59 -5.25 -17.27
CA LEU A 135 0.97 -6.59 -17.37
C LEU A 135 -0.23 -6.64 -18.32
N ASN A 136 -0.97 -5.53 -18.46
CA ASN A 136 -2.13 -5.43 -19.36
C ASN A 136 -1.86 -4.42 -20.49
N PRO A 137 -1.78 -4.86 -21.76
CA PRO A 137 -1.50 -4.01 -22.91
C PRO A 137 -2.40 -2.76 -23.02
N GLY A 138 -3.62 -2.77 -22.45
CA GLY A 138 -4.52 -1.62 -22.40
C GLY A 138 -4.01 -0.43 -21.57
N PHE A 139 -2.91 -0.57 -20.84
CA PHE A 139 -2.29 0.51 -20.06
C PHE A 139 -1.12 1.20 -20.77
N ILE A 140 -0.70 0.73 -21.95
CA ILE A 140 0.47 1.26 -22.68
C ILE A 140 0.30 2.75 -23.04
N LYS A 141 -0.94 3.20 -23.27
CA LYS A 141 -1.27 4.60 -23.59
C LYS A 141 -1.79 5.41 -22.39
N LYS A 142 -1.87 4.81 -21.20
CA LYS A 142 -2.41 5.51 -20.02
C LYS A 142 -1.34 6.40 -19.40
N THR A 143 -1.71 7.64 -19.15
CA THR A 143 -0.85 8.66 -18.56
C THR A 143 -1.09 8.78 -17.07
N THR A 144 -0.10 9.31 -16.38
CA THR A 144 -0.23 9.82 -15.02
C THR A 144 -0.53 11.33 -15.06
N TYR A 145 -0.85 11.93 -13.93
CA TYR A 145 -1.02 13.39 -13.81
C TYR A 145 0.33 14.12 -13.94
N THR A 146 0.31 15.41 -14.31
CA THR A 146 1.52 16.24 -14.30
C THR A 146 2.02 16.49 -12.88
N ASP A 147 3.24 16.98 -12.74
CA ASP A 147 3.82 17.27 -11.43
C ASP A 147 3.05 18.36 -10.67
N GLU A 148 2.49 19.34 -11.39
CA GLU A 148 1.61 20.37 -10.84
C GLU A 148 0.28 19.78 -10.35
N GLU A 149 -0.36 18.94 -11.16
CA GLU A 149 -1.60 18.24 -10.80
C GLU A 149 -1.36 17.35 -9.55
N PHE A 150 -0.24 16.62 -9.48
CA PHE A 150 0.11 15.81 -8.30
C PHE A 150 0.30 16.65 -7.04
N LYS A 151 0.93 17.82 -7.13
CA LYS A 151 1.10 18.72 -5.96
C LYS A 151 -0.24 19.20 -5.43
N GLU A 152 -1.18 19.49 -6.32
CA GLU A 152 -2.54 19.87 -5.92
C GLU A 152 -3.27 18.70 -5.25
N ILE A 153 -3.21 17.51 -5.84
CA ILE A 153 -3.79 16.28 -5.27
C ILE A 153 -3.16 15.99 -3.89
N GLN A 154 -1.83 16.05 -3.78
CA GLN A 154 -1.09 15.84 -2.53
C GLN A 154 -1.56 16.82 -1.45
N LYS A 155 -1.65 18.12 -1.77
CA LYS A 155 -2.11 19.16 -0.84
C LYS A 155 -3.52 18.88 -0.33
N ASN A 156 -4.42 18.40 -1.18
CA ASN A 156 -5.78 18.05 -0.78
C ASN A 156 -5.83 16.76 0.04
N ALA A 157 -5.10 15.73 -0.36
CA ALA A 157 -5.02 14.46 0.37
C ALA A 157 -4.43 14.63 1.78
N GLN A 158 -3.41 15.47 1.92
CA GLN A 158 -2.74 15.77 3.19
C GLN A 158 -3.67 16.38 4.25
N LYS A 159 -4.84 16.91 3.88
CA LYS A 159 -5.84 17.39 4.86
C LYS A 159 -6.37 16.27 5.76
N TYR A 160 -6.21 15.00 5.37
CA TYR A 160 -6.80 13.85 6.04
C TYR A 160 -5.76 12.90 6.67
N VAL A 161 -4.48 13.04 6.31
CA VAL A 161 -3.36 12.19 6.77
C VAL A 161 -2.23 13.06 7.29
N THR A 162 -1.37 12.54 8.16
CA THR A 162 -0.31 13.35 8.79
C THR A 162 0.73 13.81 7.78
N GLU A 163 1.27 12.88 7.00
CA GLU A 163 2.26 13.13 5.96
C GLU A 163 1.77 12.55 4.64
N CYS A 164 1.82 13.34 3.57
CA CYS A 164 1.50 12.91 2.22
C CYS A 164 2.69 13.22 1.31
N TYR A 165 3.16 12.25 0.54
CA TYR A 165 4.33 12.38 -0.32
C TYR A 165 4.02 11.92 -1.74
N ILE A 166 4.77 12.45 -2.72
CA ILE A 166 4.75 11.97 -4.10
C ILE A 166 6.02 11.15 -4.34
N ARG A 167 5.88 9.99 -4.99
CA ARG A 167 6.96 9.07 -5.31
C ARG A 167 6.91 8.62 -6.77
#